data_AF-A0A9W8Q749-F1
#
_entry.id   AF-A0A9W8Q749-F1
#
_cell.length_a   1.000
_cell.length_b   1.000
_cell.length_c   1.000
_cell.angle_alpha   90.00
_cell.angle_beta   90.00
_cell.angle_gamma   90.00
#
_symmetry.space_group_name_H-M   'P 1'
#
loop_
_entity.id
_entity.type
_entity.pdbx_description
1 polymer ?
#
loop_
_entity_poly.entity_id
_entity_poly.type
_entity_poly.pdbx_seq_one_letter_code
_entity_poly.pdbx_strand_id
1 'polypeptide(L)'
;MVPFRSVTNLLFDGAYNLTGILDWSGAGPAPLERLAVSLEFITFPGMPDEQKQVNIDFRKLVRNSLANVEGKTRQSDPVPTSKTTPSAILGTKRADIIHRCTYSFLHRALWDVRLVAELIYKDAVSWEQLVVVYGDSELY
;
A
#
# COMPACT_ATOMS: atom_id res chain seq x y z
N MET A 1 33.87 13.60 -2.70
CA MET A 1 32.48 14.08 -2.90
C MET A 1 31.64 12.87 -3.28
N VAL A 2 30.80 12.39 -2.37
CA VAL A 2 29.95 11.21 -2.64
C VAL A 2 28.73 11.70 -3.42
N PRO A 3 28.39 11.10 -4.57
CA PRO A 3 27.27 11.56 -5.39
C PRO A 3 25.95 11.23 -4.68
N PHE A 4 25.17 12.24 -4.31
CA PHE A 4 23.78 12.08 -3.92
C PHE A 4 22.97 11.71 -5.17
N ARG A 5 22.25 10.59 -5.13
CA ARG A 5 21.28 10.22 -6.18
C ARG A 5 19.89 10.62 -5.72
N SER A 6 19.32 11.68 -6.30
CA SER A 6 17.89 12.01 -6.11
C SER A 6 17.06 11.31 -7.19
N VAL A 7 16.27 10.33 -6.80
CA VAL A 7 15.19 9.77 -7.65
C VAL A 7 13.82 10.29 -7.18
N THR A 8 13.78 10.97 -6.02
CA THR A 8 12.59 11.44 -5.30
C THR A 8 12.91 12.74 -4.52
N ASN A 9 11.93 13.32 -3.82
CA ASN A 9 12.11 14.43 -2.86
C ASN A 9 12.90 14.03 -1.59
N LEU A 10 13.52 12.84 -1.56
CA LEU A 10 14.25 12.29 -0.44
C LEU A 10 15.76 12.25 -0.76
N LEU A 11 16.58 12.72 0.19
CA LEU A 11 18.03 12.65 0.13
C LEU A 11 18.54 11.50 0.99
N PHE A 12 19.46 10.72 0.43
CA PHE A 12 20.11 9.61 1.14
C PHE A 12 21.62 9.79 1.14
N ASP A 13 22.28 9.43 2.25
CA ASP A 13 23.74 9.31 2.28
C ASP A 13 24.23 8.02 1.59
N GLY A 14 25.55 7.81 1.57
CA GLY A 14 26.16 6.61 0.97
C GLY A 14 25.81 5.29 1.69
N ALA A 15 25.18 5.35 2.87
CA ALA A 15 24.72 4.21 3.64
C ALA A 15 23.17 4.05 3.57
N TYR A 16 22.50 4.80 2.69
CA TYR A 16 21.03 4.80 2.53
C TYR A 16 20.26 5.31 3.76
N ASN A 17 20.88 6.09 4.64
CA ASN A 17 20.13 6.81 5.67
C ASN A 17 19.44 8.02 5.04
N LEU A 18 18.17 8.26 5.38
CA LEU A 18 17.46 9.49 5.00
C LEU A 18 18.13 10.69 5.69
N THR A 19 18.72 11.58 4.90
CA THR A 19 19.44 12.77 5.40
C THR A 19 18.68 14.08 5.18
N GLY A 20 17.67 14.09 4.31
CA GLY A 20 16.87 15.28 4.08
C GLY A 20 15.65 15.03 3.21
N ILE A 21 14.68 15.94 3.30
CA ILE A 21 13.51 16.01 2.42
C ILE A 21 13.54 17.39 1.75
N LEU A 22 13.56 17.41 0.42
CA LEU A 22 13.79 18.63 -0.38
C LEU A 22 12.57 19.55 -0.46
N ASP A 23 11.37 18.97 -0.56
CA ASP A 23 10.13 19.69 -0.82
C ASP A 23 9.04 19.26 0.17
N TRP A 24 8.56 20.25 0.94
CA TRP A 24 7.49 20.11 1.94
C TRP A 24 6.20 20.81 1.52
N SER A 25 6.13 21.38 0.31
CA SER A 25 4.98 22.18 -0.14
C SER A 25 3.64 21.42 -0.13
N GLY A 26 3.69 20.08 -0.28
CA GLY A 26 2.55 19.19 -0.20
C GLY A 26 2.37 18.47 1.15
N ALA A 27 3.11 18.86 2.19
CA ALA A 27 3.04 18.19 3.49
C ALA A 27 1.66 18.41 4.13
N GLY A 28 1.00 17.31 4.44
CA GLY A 28 -0.31 17.33 5.07
C GLY A 28 -0.65 16.00 5.71
N PRO A 29 -1.71 15.95 6.52
CA PRO A 29 -2.21 14.69 7.05
C PRO A 29 -2.66 13.78 5.90
N ALA A 30 -2.22 12.52 5.95
CA ALA A 30 -2.66 11.48 5.03
C ALA A 30 -3.22 10.30 5.83
N PRO A 31 -4.22 9.58 5.29
CA PRO A 31 -4.66 8.31 5.86
C PRO A 31 -3.47 7.36 6.00
N LEU A 32 -3.38 6.66 7.14
CA LEU A 32 -2.30 5.72 7.42
C LEU A 32 -2.19 4.65 6.33
N GLU A 33 -3.33 4.26 5.76
CA GLU A 33 -3.47 3.32 4.66
C GLU A 33 -2.63 3.71 3.45
N ARG A 34 -2.38 5.01 3.21
CA ARG A 34 -1.53 5.46 2.11
C ARG A 34 -0.09 4.95 2.24
N LEU A 35 0.40 4.73 3.46
CA LEU A 35 1.74 4.17 3.69
C LEU A 35 1.79 2.67 3.35
N ALA A 36 0.66 1.97 3.41
CA ALA A 36 0.57 0.55 3.12
C ALA A 36 0.42 0.23 1.61
N VAL A 37 0.25 1.25 0.77
CA VAL A 37 0.01 1.12 -0.68
C VAL A 37 1.12 1.71 -1.54
N SER A 38 2.31 1.90 -0.97
CA SER A 38 3.50 2.30 -1.73
C SER A 38 3.82 1.27 -2.82
N LEU A 39 4.21 1.73 -4.00
CA LEU A 39 4.47 0.88 -5.18
C LEU A 39 5.60 -0.14 -4.95
N GLU A 40 6.44 0.08 -3.95
CA GLU A 40 7.54 -0.81 -3.55
C GLU A 40 7.04 -2.06 -2.80
N PHE A 41 5.79 -2.06 -2.31
CA PHE A 41 5.23 -3.17 -1.51
C PHE A 41 4.17 -4.01 -2.25
N ILE A 42 3.90 -3.70 -3.51
CA ILE A 42 2.85 -4.36 -4.27
C ILE A 42 3.42 -5.42 -5.21
N THR A 43 2.59 -6.41 -5.53
CA THR A 43 2.86 -7.36 -6.61
C THR A 43 2.01 -6.98 -7.82
N PHE A 44 2.64 -6.93 -8.99
CA PHE A 44 1.91 -6.71 -10.24
C PHE A 44 1.38 -8.05 -10.76
N PRO A 45 0.13 -8.14 -11.24
CA PRO A 45 -0.44 -9.40 -11.72
C PRO A 45 0.40 -10.07 -12.83
N GLY A 46 0.96 -9.26 -13.75
CA GLY A 46 1.81 -9.72 -14.85
C GLY A 46 3.27 -10.02 -14.48
N MET A 47 3.66 -9.91 -13.21
CA MET A 47 5.03 -10.17 -12.77
C MET A 47 5.29 -11.68 -12.64
N PRO A 48 6.50 -12.19 -12.98
CA PRO A 48 6.88 -13.57 -12.71
C PRO A 48 6.80 -13.91 -11.22
N ASP A 49 6.46 -15.16 -10.88
CA ASP A 49 6.22 -15.55 -9.48
C ASP A 49 7.47 -15.40 -8.60
N GLU A 50 8.67 -15.65 -9.14
CA GLU A 50 9.93 -15.41 -8.43
C GLU A 50 10.10 -13.94 -8.03
N GLN A 51 9.78 -13.02 -8.94
CA GLN A 51 9.86 -11.57 -8.67
C GLN A 51 8.75 -11.12 -7.71
N LYS A 52 7.54 -11.69 -7.82
CA LYS A 52 6.47 -11.46 -6.85
C LYS A 52 6.91 -11.89 -5.45
N GLN A 53 7.60 -13.02 -5.34
CA GLN A 53 8.06 -13.55 -4.07
C GLN A 53 9.05 -12.61 -3.38
N VAL A 54 9.98 -12.00 -4.13
CA VAL A 54 10.89 -10.98 -3.61
C VAL A 54 10.13 -9.81 -2.97
N ASN A 55 9.09 -9.29 -3.64
CA ASN A 55 8.28 -8.20 -3.08
C ASN A 55 7.50 -8.65 -1.83
N ILE A 56 6.97 -9.88 -1.84
CA ILE A 56 6.26 -10.45 -0.69
C ILE A 56 7.20 -10.58 0.52
N ASP A 57 8.41 -11.06 0.31
CA ASP A 57 9.41 -11.25 1.37
C ASP A 57 9.89 -9.91 1.91
N PHE A 58 10.19 -8.95 1.02
CA PHE A 58 10.53 -7.58 1.42
C PHE A 58 9.42 -6.93 2.24
N ARG A 59 8.17 -7.01 1.77
CA ARG A 59 6.98 -6.53 2.49
C ARG A 59 6.85 -7.17 3.87
N LYS A 60 7.11 -8.47 3.99
CA LYS A 60 7.07 -9.21 5.27
C LYS A 60 8.15 -8.72 6.22
N LEU A 61 9.37 -8.49 5.74
CA LEU A 61 10.48 -7.94 6.54
C LEU A 61 10.14 -6.54 7.08
N VAL A 62 9.64 -5.65 6.22
CA VAL A 62 9.24 -4.30 6.63
C VAL A 62 8.10 -4.34 7.63
N ARG A 63 7.06 -5.16 7.40
CA ARG A 63 5.96 -5.34 8.35
C ARG A 63 6.45 -5.78 9.73
N ASN A 64 7.36 -6.75 9.77
CA ASN A 64 7.90 -7.25 11.04
C ASN A 64 8.75 -6.20 11.76
N SER A 65 9.54 -5.42 11.00
CA SER A 65 10.31 -4.30 11.55
C SER A 65 9.38 -3.24 12.17
N LEU A 66 8.32 -2.85 11.45
CA LEU A 66 7.30 -1.92 11.94
C LEU A 66 6.63 -2.44 13.22
N ALA A 67 6.22 -3.71 13.24
CA ALA A 67 5.60 -4.32 14.42
C ALA A 67 6.52 -4.28 15.66
N ASN A 68 7.82 -4.44 15.48
CA ASN A 68 8.80 -4.34 16.56
C ASN A 68 8.91 -2.90 17.10
N VAL A 69 9.00 -1.92 16.22
CA VAL A 69 9.03 -0.48 16.60
C VAL A 69 7.74 -0.09 17.32
N GLU A 70 6.59 -0.43 16.74
CA GLU A 70 5.26 -0.18 17.33
C GLU A 70 5.12 -0.82 18.70
N GLY A 71 5.64 -2.05 18.88
CA GLY A 71 5.66 -2.76 20.16
C GLY A 71 6.48 -2.03 21.22
N LYS A 72 7.66 -1.51 20.88
CA LYS A 72 8.49 -0.70 21.78
C LYS A 72 7.80 0.60 22.19
N THR A 73 7.13 1.27 21.26
CA THR A 73 6.37 2.51 21.55
C THR A 73 5.17 2.27 22.47
N ARG A 74 4.49 1.12 22.34
CA ARG A 74 3.38 0.75 23.26
C ARG A 74 3.85 0.42 24.67
N GLN A 75 5.08 -0.07 24.83
CA GLN A 75 5.66 -0.29 26.16
C GLN A 75 5.98 1.04 26.87
N SER A 76 6.26 2.11 26.12
CA SER A 76 6.52 3.44 26.69
C SER A 76 5.28 4.29 26.94
N ASP A 77 4.16 4.04 26.24
CA ASP A 77 2.88 4.74 26.41
C ASP A 77 1.72 3.73 26.58
N PRO A 78 1.26 3.45 27.82
CA PRO A 78 0.29 2.39 28.09
C PRO A 78 -1.16 2.75 27.74
N VAL A 79 -1.44 3.93 27.18
CA VAL A 79 -2.81 4.32 26.82
C VAL A 79 -3.28 3.50 25.61
N PRO A 80 -4.29 2.62 25.76
CA PRO A 80 -4.75 1.77 24.69
C PRO A 80 -5.66 2.58 23.78
N THR A 81 -5.08 3.42 22.93
CA THR A 81 -5.83 3.94 21.80
C THR A 81 -5.87 2.83 20.76
N SER A 82 -7.08 2.39 20.43
CA SER A 82 -7.42 1.52 19.29
C SER A 82 -6.95 2.19 17.98
N LYS A 83 -5.63 2.21 17.77
CA LYS A 83 -4.99 2.77 16.59
C LYS A 83 -4.60 1.61 15.71
N THR A 84 -5.20 1.55 14.54
CA THR A 84 -4.69 0.75 13.44
C THR A 84 -3.23 1.13 13.22
N THR A 85 -2.34 0.15 13.14
CA THR A 85 -0.92 0.40 12.95
C THR A 85 -0.50 0.09 11.52
N PRO A 86 0.58 0.70 11.01
CA PRO A 86 1.13 0.36 9.70
C PRO A 86 1.33 -1.15 9.52
N SER A 87 1.90 -1.83 10.51
CA SER A 87 2.15 -3.28 10.44
C SER A 87 0.87 -4.11 10.36
N ALA A 88 -0.25 -3.62 10.90
CA ALA A 88 -1.54 -4.29 10.85
C ALA A 88 -2.23 -4.20 9.49
N ILE A 89 -1.89 -3.18 8.66
CA ILE A 89 -2.45 -3.01 7.32
C ILE A 89 -1.52 -3.63 6.26
N LEU A 90 -0.21 -3.48 6.41
CA LEU A 90 0.76 -3.83 5.37
C LEU A 90 0.70 -5.32 4.98
N GLY A 91 0.49 -5.58 3.70
CA GLY A 91 0.41 -6.94 3.15
C GLY A 91 -0.88 -7.70 3.46
N THR A 92 -1.93 -7.00 3.93
CA THR A 92 -3.28 -7.54 4.02
C THR A 92 -4.01 -7.40 2.68
N LYS A 93 -5.08 -8.17 2.48
CA LYS A 93 -5.98 -7.99 1.34
C LYS A 93 -6.56 -6.57 1.27
N ARG A 94 -6.78 -5.94 2.44
CA ARG A 94 -7.23 -4.55 2.52
C ARG A 94 -6.22 -3.60 1.89
N ALA A 95 -4.92 -3.78 2.12
CA ALA A 95 -3.88 -2.98 1.46
C ALA A 95 -3.90 -3.17 -0.07
N ASP A 96 -4.06 -4.41 -0.54
CA ASP A 96 -4.12 -4.69 -1.98
C ASP A 96 -5.35 -4.04 -2.65
N ILE A 97 -6.51 -4.03 -1.97
CA ILE A 97 -7.72 -3.32 -2.43
C ILE A 97 -7.48 -1.81 -2.47
N ILE A 98 -6.97 -1.22 -1.39
CA ILE A 98 -6.73 0.24 -1.31
C ILE A 98 -5.74 0.67 -2.37
N HIS A 99 -4.68 -0.11 -2.63
CA HIS A 99 -3.72 0.19 -3.68
C HIS A 99 -4.41 0.28 -5.04
N ARG A 100 -5.21 -0.72 -5.40
CA ARG A 100 -5.91 -0.78 -6.69
C ARG A 100 -6.91 0.37 -6.83
N CYS A 101 -7.62 0.74 -5.78
CA CYS A 101 -8.53 1.88 -5.81
C CYS A 101 -7.80 3.23 -5.85
N THR A 102 -6.62 3.34 -5.23
CA THR A 102 -5.83 4.58 -5.19
C THR A 102 -5.11 4.86 -6.52
N TYR A 103 -4.61 3.80 -7.16
CA TYR A 103 -3.82 3.89 -8.38
C TYR A 103 -4.59 3.37 -9.61
N SER A 104 -5.91 3.57 -9.66
CA SER A 104 -6.69 3.23 -10.85
C SER A 104 -6.78 4.42 -11.81
N PHE A 105 -6.27 4.23 -13.02
CA PHE A 105 -6.46 5.19 -14.10
C PHE A 105 -7.75 4.86 -14.86
N LEU A 106 -8.43 5.86 -15.42
CA LEU A 106 -9.71 5.68 -16.15
C LEU A 106 -9.66 4.54 -17.18
N HIS A 107 -8.56 4.43 -17.94
CA HIS A 107 -8.39 3.40 -18.97
C HIS A 107 -8.22 1.97 -18.41
N ARG A 108 -7.88 1.82 -17.13
CA ARG A 108 -7.70 0.52 -16.44
C ARG A 108 -8.79 0.23 -15.40
N ALA A 109 -9.67 1.19 -15.13
CA ALA A 109 -10.67 1.10 -14.06
C ALA A 109 -11.47 -0.20 -14.09
N LEU A 110 -11.97 -0.62 -15.25
CA LEU A 110 -12.73 -1.87 -15.38
C LEU A 110 -11.92 -3.10 -14.97
N TRP A 111 -10.63 -3.14 -15.33
CA TRP A 111 -9.75 -4.26 -15.00
C TRP A 111 -9.37 -4.26 -13.52
N ASP A 112 -9.07 -3.09 -12.95
CA ASP A 112 -8.77 -2.95 -11.52
C ASP A 112 -9.99 -3.34 -10.67
N VAL A 113 -11.21 -2.94 -11.08
CA VAL A 113 -12.46 -3.29 -10.38
C VAL A 113 -12.71 -4.81 -10.41
N ARG A 114 -12.46 -5.49 -11.53
CA ARG A 114 -12.56 -6.96 -11.60
C ARG A 114 -11.63 -7.65 -10.59
N LEU A 115 -10.38 -7.19 -10.51
CA LEU A 115 -9.41 -7.74 -9.55
C LEU A 115 -9.79 -7.45 -8.11
N VAL A 116 -10.35 -6.27 -7.83
CA VAL A 116 -10.85 -5.92 -6.49
C VAL A 116 -12.10 -6.76 -6.13
N ALA A 117 -13.00 -6.99 -7.08
CA ALA A 117 -14.18 -7.82 -6.87
C ALA A 117 -13.81 -9.25 -6.43
N GLU A 118 -12.82 -9.85 -7.10
CA GLU A 118 -12.29 -11.17 -6.71
C GLU A 118 -11.71 -11.16 -5.28
N LEU A 119 -11.02 -10.08 -4.88
CA LEU A 119 -10.46 -9.95 -3.53
C LEU A 119 -11.54 -9.81 -2.43
N ILE A 120 -12.65 -9.13 -2.74
CA ILE A 120 -13.76 -8.86 -1.80
C ILE A 120 -14.70 -10.07 -1.72
N TYR A 121 -15.19 -10.52 -2.87
CA TYR A 121 -16.28 -11.49 -2.96
C TYR A 121 -15.79 -12.93 -3.16
N LYS A 122 -14.55 -13.13 -3.63
CA LYS A 122 -14.04 -14.45 -4.07
C LYS A 122 -15.05 -15.08 -5.03
N ASP A 123 -15.49 -16.30 -4.73
CA ASP A 123 -16.47 -17.05 -5.53
C ASP A 123 -17.93 -16.83 -5.08
N ALA A 124 -18.17 -15.96 -4.08
CA ALA A 124 -19.51 -15.74 -3.54
C ALA A 124 -20.39 -14.89 -4.44
N VAL A 125 -19.80 -14.04 -5.28
CA VAL A 125 -20.51 -13.17 -6.23
C VAL A 125 -19.75 -13.17 -7.55
N SER A 126 -20.46 -13.45 -8.65
CA SER A 126 -19.86 -13.43 -9.98
C SER A 126 -19.72 -11.99 -10.52
N TRP A 127 -18.82 -11.80 -11.49
CA TRP A 127 -18.65 -10.51 -12.15
C TRP A 127 -19.96 -10.04 -12.82
N GLU A 128 -20.69 -10.95 -13.44
CA GLU A 128 -21.94 -10.69 -14.14
C GLU A 128 -23.01 -10.20 -13.17
N GLN A 129 -23.08 -10.78 -11.96
CA GLN A 129 -23.99 -10.31 -10.91
C GLN A 129 -23.66 -8.88 -10.47
N LEU A 130 -22.38 -8.52 -10.37
CA LEU A 130 -21.98 -7.15 -10.05
C LEU A 130 -22.33 -6.18 -11.19
N VAL A 131 -22.16 -6.57 -12.44
CA VAL A 131 -22.57 -5.74 -13.59
C VAL A 131 -24.08 -5.53 -13.63
N VAL A 132 -24.88 -6.56 -13.33
CA VAL A 132 -26.35 -6.41 -13.28
C VAL A 132 -26.77 -5.43 -12.17
N VAL A 133 -26.10 -5.45 -11.01
CA VAL A 133 -26.46 -4.59 -9.87
C VAL A 133 -25.94 -3.16 -10.04
N TYR A 134 -24.74 -2.97 -10.59
CA TYR A 134 -24.04 -1.69 -10.59
C TYR A 134 -23.76 -1.09 -11.97
N GLY A 135 -23.98 -1.83 -13.06
CA GLY A 135 -23.61 -1.42 -14.43
C GLY A 135 -24.40 -0.24 -14.98
N ASP A 136 -25.65 -0.11 -14.55
CA ASP A 136 -26.55 1.00 -14.94
C ASP A 136 -26.72 2.05 -13.82
N SER A 137 -25.89 1.97 -12.77
CA SER A 137 -25.95 2.93 -11.68
C SER A 137 -25.51 4.31 -12.16
N GLU A 138 -26.39 5.30 -12.08
CA GLU A 138 -25.99 6.70 -12.20
C GLU A 138 -25.02 7.03 -11.05
N LEU A 139 -23.75 7.22 -11.41
CA LEU A 139 -22.76 7.76 -10.49
C LEU A 139 -23.02 9.27 -10.39
N TYR A 140 -23.65 9.67 -9.28
CA TYR A 140 -23.88 11.07 -8.92
C TYR A 140 -22.58 11.88 -8.85
#